data_AF-A0A2N2IQ87-F1
#
_entry.id   AF-A0A2N2IQ87-F1
#
_cell.length_a   1.000
_cell.length_b   1.000
_cell.length_c   1.000
_cell.angle_alpha   90.00
_cell.angle_beta   90.00
_cell.angle_gamma   90.00
#
_symmetry.space_group_name_H-M   'P 1'
#
loop_
_entity.id
_entity.type
_entity.pdbx_description
1 polymer ?
#
loop_
_entity_poly.entity_id
_entity_poly.type
_entity_poly.pdbx_seq_one_letter_code
_entity_poly.pdbx_strand_id
1 'polypeptide(L)'
;MLVPVLLVLLAAACDPGSKSGNNGNNVNNLPSACGDVGGTPYEYVISDIYVPQSLAEGVGVDYDGNGSIDNKLSSLMSLLLDQSTEFQINDNLDEGIANGTLIVLGRIMAETFSGDPDISVSIFQGTYTGTYTADILSGTGTFTWDSTSPNVGTLCGRVYGAGITQAGPGDITLSLPVNETMTLSLVLHHARVEGVSSPEGWTDMVIAGAVLPADLKNTIIPNYVDNVNADIAADPVGSQFILDTFDDACSTELAGCAGSPECAADGVITETELQCNSIINTILTPDVTIGGVQYVSFGIRVQAVPADITNL
;
A
#
# COMPACT_ATOMS: atom_id res chain seq x y z
N MET A 1 5.85 -46.41 -6.58
CA MET A 1 7.13 -45.84 -6.11
C MET A 1 6.98 -44.33 -6.19
N LEU A 2 6.57 -43.69 -5.09
CA LEU A 2 6.48 -42.23 -5.02
C LEU A 2 7.87 -41.70 -4.64
N VAL A 3 8.41 -40.80 -5.47
CA VAL A 3 9.64 -40.07 -5.20
C VAL A 3 9.23 -38.76 -4.52
N PRO A 4 9.64 -38.50 -3.26
CA PRO A 4 9.40 -37.21 -2.64
C PRO A 4 10.41 -36.20 -3.22
N VAL A 5 9.90 -35.17 -3.89
CA VAL A 5 10.71 -33.99 -4.28
C VAL A 5 10.78 -33.09 -3.06
N LEU A 6 11.94 -33.09 -2.40
CA LEU A 6 12.28 -32.22 -1.29
C LEU A 6 12.66 -30.84 -1.85
N LEU A 7 11.73 -29.89 -1.85
CA LEU A 7 11.99 -28.50 -2.21
C LEU A 7 12.64 -27.82 -0.99
N VAL A 8 13.95 -27.61 -1.04
CA VAL A 8 14.71 -26.89 -0.01
C VAL A 8 14.61 -25.39 -0.32
N LEU A 9 13.76 -24.66 0.41
CA LEU A 9 13.84 -23.20 0.48
C LEU A 9 15.07 -22.80 1.31
N LEU A 10 16.13 -22.37 0.62
CA LEU A 10 17.26 -21.68 1.25
C LEU A 10 16.82 -20.26 1.59
N ALA A 11 16.51 -20.01 2.86
CA ALA A 11 16.47 -18.66 3.40
C ALA A 11 17.90 -18.10 3.40
N ALA A 12 18.28 -17.38 2.35
CA ALA A 12 19.50 -16.60 2.33
C ALA A 12 19.30 -15.40 3.26
N ALA A 13 19.83 -15.48 4.47
CA ALA A 13 20.02 -14.31 5.31
C ALA A 13 21.13 -13.48 4.65
N CYS A 14 20.77 -12.37 4.01
CA CYS A 14 21.75 -11.38 3.57
C CYS A 14 22.38 -10.75 4.82
N ASP A 15 23.59 -11.19 5.17
CA ASP A 15 24.48 -10.43 6.04
C ASP A 15 25.20 -9.41 5.14
N PRO A 16 24.89 -8.10 5.24
CA PRO A 16 25.49 -7.10 4.38
C PRO A 16 26.94 -6.91 4.82
N GLY A 17 27.83 -7.72 4.26
CA GLY A 17 29.27 -7.51 4.33
C GLY A 17 29.57 -6.15 3.72
N SER A 18 29.72 -5.13 4.58
CA SER A 18 30.03 -3.75 4.20
C SER A 18 31.33 -3.70 3.39
N LYS A 19 31.18 -3.69 2.06
CA LYS A 19 32.28 -3.41 1.14
C LYS A 19 32.48 -1.91 1.15
N SER A 20 33.41 -1.43 1.99
CA SER A 20 33.89 -0.06 1.96
C SER A 20 34.70 0.18 0.68
N GLY A 21 33.98 0.40 -0.42
CA GLY A 21 34.52 0.82 -1.71
C GLY A 21 34.10 2.26 -1.96
N ASN A 22 35.04 3.18 -1.86
CA ASN A 22 34.81 4.61 -2.07
C ASN A 22 34.53 4.88 -3.56
N ASN A 23 33.30 4.67 -4.01
CA ASN A 23 32.83 4.99 -5.35
C ASN A 23 32.07 6.32 -5.32
N GLY A 24 32.54 7.26 -6.15
CA GLY A 24 32.15 8.66 -6.12
C GLY A 24 30.66 8.91 -6.35
N ASN A 25 30.15 9.91 -5.62
CA ASN A 25 28.98 10.72 -5.91
C ASN A 25 27.77 9.97 -6.52
N ASN A 26 27.16 9.07 -5.74
CA ASN A 26 25.71 8.95 -5.76
C ASN A 26 25.15 10.25 -5.14
N VAL A 27 24.93 11.28 -5.98
CA VAL A 27 24.49 12.62 -5.56
C VAL A 27 23.03 12.68 -5.06
N ASN A 28 22.35 11.54 -4.98
CA ASN A 28 20.94 11.45 -4.65
C ASN A 28 20.83 10.88 -3.23
N ASN A 29 20.53 11.73 -2.25
CA ASN A 29 20.64 11.53 -0.80
C ASN A 29 19.54 10.61 -0.20
N LEU A 30 18.94 9.72 -0.98
CA LEU A 30 17.97 8.79 -0.41
C LEU A 30 18.67 7.88 0.62
N PRO A 31 18.12 7.74 1.84
CA PRO A 31 18.67 6.81 2.81
C PRO A 31 18.68 5.38 2.25
N SER A 32 19.88 4.82 2.01
CA SER A 32 20.02 3.42 1.59
C SER A 32 20.16 2.52 2.81
N ALA A 33 19.06 1.87 3.19
CA ALA A 33 19.09 0.77 4.17
C ALA A 33 19.85 -0.46 3.65
N CYS A 34 20.10 -0.54 2.34
CA CYS A 34 20.66 -1.70 1.64
C CYS A 34 22.18 -1.70 1.52
N GLY A 35 22.85 -0.68 2.06
CA GLY A 35 24.26 -0.44 1.80
C GLY A 35 24.52 0.07 0.37
N ASP A 36 25.74 -0.11 -0.12
CA ASP A 36 26.10 0.17 -1.51
C ASP A 36 25.56 -0.94 -2.43
N VAL A 37 24.28 -0.83 -2.77
CA VAL A 37 23.73 -1.45 -3.97
C VAL A 37 24.31 -0.70 -5.17
N GLY A 38 25.09 -1.40 -6.00
CA GLY A 38 25.70 -0.83 -7.20
C GLY A 38 24.67 -0.47 -8.26
N GLY A 39 25.14 -0.25 -9.48
CA GLY A 39 24.28 -0.13 -10.66
C GLY A 39 23.79 1.28 -10.99
N THR A 40 22.85 1.33 -11.94
CA THR A 40 22.27 2.55 -12.49
C THR A 40 20.92 2.81 -11.83
N PRO A 41 20.57 4.07 -11.51
CA PRO A 41 19.22 4.39 -11.09
C PRO A 41 18.25 4.29 -12.25
N TYR A 42 17.15 3.57 -12.03
CA TYR A 42 15.97 3.56 -12.89
C TYR A 42 14.83 4.20 -12.14
N GLU A 43 14.27 5.26 -12.72
CA GLU A 43 13.29 6.13 -12.10
C GLU A 43 11.95 6.01 -12.82
N TYR A 44 10.88 5.96 -12.04
CA TYR A 44 9.56 5.66 -12.52
C TYR A 44 8.54 6.55 -11.83
N VAL A 45 7.45 6.83 -12.54
CA VAL A 45 6.21 7.35 -11.99
C VAL A 45 5.17 6.24 -12.06
N ILE A 46 4.46 6.03 -10.96
CA ILE A 46 3.37 5.07 -10.90
C ILE A 46 2.22 5.60 -11.78
N SER A 47 1.85 4.80 -12.77
CA SER A 47 0.85 5.17 -13.77
C SER A 47 -0.53 4.59 -13.50
N ASP A 48 -0.62 3.61 -12.60
CA ASP A 48 -1.82 2.88 -12.24
C ASP A 48 -1.65 2.35 -10.82
N ILE A 49 -2.65 2.54 -9.97
CA ILE A 49 -2.73 1.95 -8.63
C ILE A 49 -4.08 1.27 -8.52
N TYR A 50 -4.04 -0.04 -8.35
CA TYR A 50 -5.22 -0.85 -8.20
C TYR A 50 -5.30 -1.44 -6.79
N VAL A 51 -6.33 -1.01 -6.06
CA VAL A 51 -6.75 -1.61 -4.80
C VAL A 51 -7.70 -2.76 -5.11
N PRO A 52 -7.34 -4.00 -4.78
CA PRO A 52 -8.18 -5.16 -5.08
C PRO A 52 -9.48 -5.10 -4.29
N GLN A 53 -10.55 -5.64 -4.88
CA GLN A 53 -11.88 -5.67 -4.25
C GLN A 53 -12.14 -7.03 -3.58
N SER A 54 -11.30 -8.02 -3.83
CA SER A 54 -11.46 -9.33 -3.22
C SER A 54 -10.14 -10.07 -3.08
N LEU A 55 -10.10 -11.01 -2.13
CA LEU A 55 -8.98 -11.95 -1.99
C LEU A 55 -8.82 -12.87 -3.22
N ALA A 56 -9.88 -13.04 -4.02
CA ALA A 56 -9.86 -13.91 -5.19
C ALA A 56 -8.97 -13.39 -6.33
N GLU A 57 -8.62 -12.10 -6.32
CA GLU A 57 -7.77 -11.47 -7.32
C GLU A 57 -6.28 -11.78 -7.14
N GLY A 58 -5.89 -12.38 -6.00
CA GLY A 58 -4.52 -12.82 -5.75
C GLY A 58 -3.49 -11.69 -5.61
N VAL A 59 -3.95 -10.47 -5.30
CA VAL A 59 -3.08 -9.33 -4.99
C VAL A 59 -2.77 -9.35 -3.50
N GLY A 60 -1.51 -9.54 -3.12
CA GLY A 60 -1.05 -9.61 -1.73
C GLY A 60 0.18 -10.50 -1.60
N VAL A 61 0.53 -10.87 -0.36
CA VAL A 61 1.68 -11.74 -0.05
C VAL A 61 1.24 -12.77 0.98
N ASP A 62 1.75 -14.00 0.86
CA ASP A 62 1.64 -15.04 1.88
C ASP A 62 2.71 -14.81 2.96
N TYR A 63 2.34 -14.16 4.06
CA TYR A 63 3.25 -13.80 5.14
C TYR A 63 3.49 -14.94 6.14
N ASP A 64 2.52 -15.83 6.32
CA ASP A 64 2.58 -16.93 7.28
C ASP A 64 3.02 -18.28 6.66
N GLY A 65 3.13 -18.33 5.34
CA GLY A 65 3.58 -19.50 4.58
C GLY A 65 2.51 -20.59 4.45
N ASN A 66 1.22 -20.25 4.63
CA ASN A 66 0.12 -21.20 4.56
C ASN A 66 -0.31 -21.54 3.12
N GLY A 67 0.24 -20.86 2.11
CA GLY A 67 -0.07 -21.02 0.69
C GLY A 67 -1.25 -20.18 0.19
N SER A 68 -1.82 -19.33 1.03
CA SER A 68 -2.89 -18.39 0.69
C SER A 68 -2.34 -16.97 0.69
N ILE A 69 -2.88 -16.12 -0.19
CA ILE A 69 -2.50 -14.70 -0.23
C ILE A 69 -3.19 -13.96 0.92
N ASP A 70 -2.40 -13.28 1.74
CA ASP A 70 -2.91 -12.39 2.79
C ASP A 70 -3.16 -11.00 2.19
N ASN A 71 -4.42 -10.57 2.19
CA ASN A 71 -4.82 -9.21 1.87
C ASN A 71 -6.15 -8.83 2.52
N LYS A 72 -6.30 -9.09 3.82
CA LYS A 72 -7.59 -8.95 4.50
C LYS A 72 -8.13 -7.52 4.49
N LEU A 73 -7.26 -6.51 4.54
CA LEU A 73 -7.70 -5.11 4.50
C LEU A 73 -8.37 -4.74 3.16
N SER A 74 -8.06 -5.42 2.05
CA SER A 74 -8.77 -5.17 0.79
C SER A 74 -10.24 -5.54 0.85
N SER A 75 -10.59 -6.56 1.65
CA SER A 75 -11.99 -6.92 1.91
C SER A 75 -12.71 -5.84 2.71
N LEU A 76 -12.01 -5.10 3.58
CA LEU A 76 -12.56 -3.90 4.21
C LEU A 76 -12.89 -2.88 3.14
N MET A 77 -11.89 -2.53 2.33
CA MET A 77 -12.04 -1.49 1.33
C MET A 77 -13.17 -1.82 0.37
N SER A 78 -13.28 -3.07 -0.10
CA SER A 78 -14.43 -3.50 -0.92
C SER A 78 -15.76 -3.34 -0.22
N LEU A 79 -15.86 -3.72 1.06
CA LEU A 79 -17.09 -3.52 1.80
C LEU A 79 -17.44 -2.03 1.85
N LEU A 80 -16.47 -1.17 2.17
CA LEU A 80 -16.66 0.29 2.23
C LEU A 80 -17.05 0.88 0.86
N LEU A 81 -16.41 0.41 -0.23
CA LEU A 81 -16.73 0.77 -1.62
C LEU A 81 -18.16 0.39 -2.00
N ASP A 82 -18.64 -0.77 -1.55
CA ASP A 82 -20.02 -1.21 -1.82
C ASP A 82 -21.07 -0.40 -1.05
N GLN A 83 -20.70 0.31 0.03
CA GLN A 83 -21.65 1.08 0.84
C GLN A 83 -21.88 2.52 0.35
N SER A 84 -20.88 3.15 -0.26
CA SER A 84 -20.96 4.55 -0.68
C SER A 84 -20.60 4.69 -2.16
N THR A 85 -21.50 5.30 -2.93
CA THR A 85 -21.24 5.63 -4.34
C THR A 85 -20.12 6.65 -4.51
N GLU A 86 -19.76 7.38 -3.45
CA GLU A 86 -18.63 8.32 -3.44
C GLU A 86 -17.31 7.64 -3.10
N PHE A 87 -17.36 6.46 -2.49
CA PHE A 87 -16.19 5.62 -2.23
C PHE A 87 -15.91 4.83 -3.51
N GLN A 88 -15.21 5.47 -4.46
CA GLN A 88 -14.70 4.86 -5.68
C GLN A 88 -13.17 4.96 -5.70
N ILE A 89 -12.50 4.26 -4.79
CA ILE A 89 -11.04 4.44 -4.56
C ILE A 89 -10.22 4.28 -5.83
N ASN A 90 -10.51 3.28 -6.68
CA ASN A 90 -9.75 3.08 -7.91
C ASN A 90 -10.00 4.20 -8.92
N ASP A 91 -11.24 4.68 -9.06
CA ASP A 91 -11.56 5.80 -9.96
C ASP A 91 -10.90 7.10 -9.46
N ASN A 92 -10.89 7.34 -8.14
CA ASN A 92 -10.25 8.50 -7.53
C ASN A 92 -8.72 8.43 -7.61
N LEU A 93 -8.13 7.23 -7.53
CA LEU A 93 -6.71 7.00 -7.76
C LEU A 93 -6.34 7.27 -9.21
N ASP A 94 -7.10 6.73 -10.16
CA ASP A 94 -6.90 6.92 -11.60
C ASP A 94 -7.03 8.39 -11.99
N GLU A 95 -8.08 9.06 -11.52
CA GLU A 95 -8.28 10.49 -11.75
C GLU A 95 -7.16 11.31 -11.10
N GLY A 96 -6.75 10.96 -9.87
CA GLY A 96 -5.68 11.63 -9.15
C GLY A 96 -4.34 11.54 -9.89
N ILE A 97 -4.02 10.37 -10.44
CA ILE A 97 -2.82 10.14 -11.25
C ILE A 97 -2.90 10.91 -12.57
N ALA A 98 -4.03 10.81 -13.29
CA ALA A 98 -4.23 11.47 -14.58
C ALA A 98 -4.17 13.00 -14.49
N ASN A 99 -4.68 13.57 -13.38
CA ASN A 99 -4.67 15.01 -13.12
C ASN A 99 -3.37 15.49 -12.44
N GLY A 100 -2.52 14.56 -11.99
CA GLY A 100 -1.26 14.86 -11.30
C GLY A 100 -1.43 15.37 -9.87
N THR A 101 -2.60 15.16 -9.26
CA THR A 101 -2.83 15.42 -7.83
C THR A 101 -2.30 14.29 -6.94
N LEU A 102 -2.15 13.09 -7.51
CA LEU A 102 -1.44 11.95 -6.91
C LEU A 102 -0.22 11.60 -7.76
N ILE A 103 0.96 11.90 -7.24
CA ILE A 103 2.23 11.49 -7.85
C ILE A 103 2.98 10.58 -6.87
N VAL A 104 3.00 9.29 -7.21
CA VAL A 104 3.84 8.29 -6.54
C VAL A 104 5.01 7.97 -7.46
N LEU A 105 6.21 8.03 -6.92
CA LEU A 105 7.46 7.79 -7.62
C LEU A 105 8.07 6.49 -7.12
N GLY A 106 8.71 5.78 -8.05
CA GLY A 106 9.46 4.56 -7.80
C GLY A 106 10.89 4.70 -8.28
N ARG A 107 11.84 4.14 -7.53
CA ARG A 107 13.24 4.05 -7.96
C ARG A 107 13.78 2.65 -7.74
N ILE A 108 14.46 2.09 -8.73
CA ILE A 108 15.20 0.84 -8.61
C ILE A 108 16.68 1.12 -8.88
N MET A 109 17.54 0.78 -7.92
CA MET A 109 18.98 0.70 -8.13
C MET A 109 19.32 -0.73 -8.54
N ALA A 110 19.80 -0.92 -9.76
CA ALA A 110 20.19 -2.24 -10.30
C ALA A 110 21.31 -2.12 -11.35
N GLU A 111 22.16 -3.13 -11.44
CA GLU A 111 23.12 -3.32 -12.53
C GLU A 111 22.42 -3.87 -13.79
N THR A 112 21.46 -4.78 -13.62
CA THR A 112 20.70 -5.38 -14.72
C THR A 112 19.35 -5.95 -14.28
N PHE A 113 18.35 -5.89 -15.15
CA PHE A 113 17.06 -6.56 -14.92
C PHE A 113 17.04 -8.05 -15.31
N SER A 114 18.16 -8.61 -15.77
CA SER A 114 18.25 -10.02 -16.17
C SER A 114 18.76 -10.96 -15.05
N GLY A 115 19.17 -10.40 -13.92
CA GLY A 115 19.81 -11.14 -12.83
C GLY A 115 20.75 -10.26 -12.03
N ASP A 116 20.21 -9.57 -11.03
CA ASP A 116 20.95 -8.78 -10.07
C ASP A 116 20.63 -9.28 -8.66
N PRO A 117 21.62 -9.83 -7.93
CA PRO A 117 21.39 -10.33 -6.58
C PRO A 117 21.12 -9.23 -5.55
N ASP A 118 21.50 -7.97 -5.83
CA ASP A 118 21.54 -6.89 -4.86
C ASP A 118 20.94 -5.60 -5.47
N ILE A 119 19.64 -5.39 -5.26
CA ILE A 119 18.94 -4.16 -5.64
C ILE A 119 18.39 -3.40 -4.43
N SER A 120 18.06 -2.13 -4.64
CA SER A 120 17.16 -1.40 -3.75
C SER A 120 15.97 -0.84 -4.52
N VAL A 121 14.78 -0.95 -3.94
CA VAL A 121 13.53 -0.37 -4.44
C VAL A 121 13.07 0.70 -3.46
N SER A 122 12.88 1.92 -3.93
CA SER A 122 12.35 3.02 -3.11
C SER A 122 11.00 3.47 -3.67
N ILE A 123 10.02 3.68 -2.78
CA ILE A 123 8.72 4.27 -3.11
C ILE A 123 8.56 5.57 -2.31
N PHE A 124 8.16 6.64 -2.97
CA PHE A 124 8.02 7.96 -2.33
C PHE A 124 7.03 8.85 -3.08
N GLN A 125 6.57 9.91 -2.43
CA GLN A 125 5.71 10.91 -3.08
C GLN A 125 6.54 11.93 -3.84
N GLY A 126 5.95 12.47 -4.90
CA GLY A 126 6.53 13.56 -5.65
C GLY A 126 5.53 14.62 -6.05
N THR A 127 6.02 15.54 -6.86
CA THR A 127 5.22 16.57 -7.51
C THR A 127 5.60 16.61 -8.98
N TYR A 128 4.61 16.71 -9.85
CA TYR A 128 4.84 16.93 -11.27
C TYR A 128 5.30 18.37 -11.53
N THR A 129 6.42 18.55 -12.23
CA THR A 129 7.00 19.88 -12.50
C THR A 129 6.94 20.26 -13.98
N GLY A 130 6.40 19.40 -14.83
CA GLY A 130 6.23 19.70 -16.25
C GLY A 130 5.04 20.61 -16.54
N THR A 131 4.85 20.94 -17.82
CA THR A 131 3.82 21.89 -18.26
C THR A 131 2.52 21.20 -18.68
N TYR A 132 2.59 19.99 -19.25
CA TYR A 132 1.44 19.29 -19.80
C TYR A 132 1.15 18.02 -19.02
N THR A 133 -0.04 17.88 -18.44
CA THR A 133 -0.42 16.69 -17.65
C THR A 133 -0.37 15.40 -18.45
N ALA A 134 -0.55 15.47 -19.78
CA ALA A 134 -0.37 14.33 -20.68
C ALA A 134 1.03 13.70 -20.63
N ASP A 135 2.05 14.46 -20.20
CA ASP A 135 3.42 13.97 -20.07
C ASP A 135 3.64 13.13 -18.80
N ILE A 136 2.70 13.16 -17.83
CA ILE A 136 2.82 12.39 -16.58
C ILE A 136 2.92 10.90 -16.89
N LEU A 137 2.11 10.40 -17.84
CA LEU A 137 1.98 8.97 -18.16
C LEU A 137 2.67 8.56 -19.46
N SER A 138 3.37 9.48 -20.13
CA SER A 138 4.02 9.23 -21.42
C SER A 138 5.39 8.59 -21.31
N GLY A 139 5.97 8.54 -20.11
CA GLY A 139 7.37 8.17 -19.89
C GLY A 139 8.36 9.33 -20.04
N THR A 140 7.89 10.56 -20.29
CA THR A 140 8.74 11.75 -20.50
C THR A 140 8.51 12.85 -19.47
N GLY A 141 7.71 12.57 -18.43
CA GLY A 141 7.40 13.52 -17.38
C GLY A 141 8.62 13.83 -16.51
N THR A 142 8.69 15.07 -16.04
CA THR A 142 9.69 15.52 -15.05
C THR A 142 9.00 15.73 -13.71
N PHE A 143 9.64 15.22 -12.66
CA PHE A 143 9.11 15.22 -11.31
C PHE A 143 10.16 15.71 -10.31
N THR A 144 9.69 16.11 -9.14
CA THR A 144 10.52 16.36 -7.97
C THR A 144 10.07 15.50 -6.81
N TRP A 145 10.99 14.95 -6.05
CA TRP A 145 10.68 14.27 -4.80
C TRP A 145 10.21 15.27 -3.73
N ASP A 146 9.17 14.91 -2.97
CA ASP A 146 8.77 15.62 -1.76
C ASP A 146 9.66 15.23 -0.58
N SER A 147 10.67 16.06 -0.28
CA SER A 147 11.58 15.84 0.86
C SER A 147 10.89 15.85 2.23
N THR A 148 9.64 16.31 2.31
CA THR A 148 8.85 16.30 3.56
C THR A 148 8.03 15.02 3.73
N SER A 149 8.01 14.16 2.71
CA SER A 149 7.29 12.88 2.76
C SER A 149 7.88 12.01 3.88
N PRO A 150 7.06 11.56 4.84
CA PRO A 150 7.52 11.09 6.15
C PRO A 150 8.32 9.78 6.12
N ASN A 151 8.27 8.99 5.03
CA ASN A 151 9.01 7.75 4.89
C ASN A 151 9.27 7.41 3.42
N VAL A 152 10.48 7.72 2.92
CA VAL A 152 11.00 7.03 1.74
C VAL A 152 11.37 5.61 2.17
N GLY A 153 10.45 4.68 2.02
CA GLY A 153 10.73 3.27 2.28
C GLY A 153 11.68 2.74 1.22
N THR A 154 12.89 2.35 1.63
CA THR A 154 13.84 1.65 0.75
C THR A 154 13.88 0.18 1.13
N LEU A 155 13.46 -0.67 0.19
CA LEU A 155 13.44 -2.12 0.32
C LEU A 155 14.64 -2.73 -0.39
N CYS A 156 15.31 -3.68 0.25
CA CYS A 156 16.43 -4.39 -0.34
C CYS A 156 15.96 -5.69 -0.98
N GLY A 157 16.58 -6.10 -2.08
CA GLY A 157 16.07 -7.22 -2.83
C GLY A 157 16.99 -7.73 -3.92
N ARG A 158 16.39 -8.42 -4.89
CA ARG A 158 17.03 -8.93 -6.10
C ARG A 158 16.11 -8.81 -7.31
N VAL A 159 16.71 -8.84 -8.50
CA VAL A 159 16.04 -9.11 -9.77
C VAL A 159 16.55 -10.43 -10.34
N TYR A 160 15.68 -11.27 -10.90
CA TYR A 160 16.10 -12.50 -11.54
C TYR A 160 15.23 -12.87 -12.74
N GLY A 161 15.78 -13.73 -13.60
CA GLY A 161 15.09 -14.20 -14.79
C GLY A 161 14.75 -13.06 -15.75
N ALA A 162 13.49 -12.94 -16.11
CA ALA A 162 13.00 -11.93 -17.06
C ALA A 162 12.48 -10.67 -16.35
N GLY A 163 13.28 -10.07 -15.48
CA GLY A 163 12.89 -8.86 -14.73
C GLY A 163 12.02 -9.11 -13.52
N ILE A 164 11.99 -10.34 -12.99
CA ILE A 164 11.22 -10.62 -11.77
C ILE A 164 11.94 -9.97 -10.59
N THR A 165 11.29 -8.98 -10.00
CA THR A 165 11.78 -8.19 -8.88
C THR A 165 11.14 -8.67 -7.60
N GLN A 166 11.98 -8.84 -6.57
CA GLN A 166 11.55 -9.16 -5.21
C GLN A 166 12.37 -8.32 -4.23
N ALA A 167 11.71 -7.43 -3.49
CA ALA A 167 12.34 -6.60 -2.47
C ALA A 167 11.53 -6.59 -1.17
N GLY A 168 12.21 -6.41 -0.05
CA GLY A 168 11.64 -6.43 1.30
C GLY A 168 12.22 -7.56 2.17
N PRO A 169 11.80 -7.69 3.44
CA PRO A 169 10.84 -6.81 4.13
C PRO A 169 11.44 -5.43 4.48
N GLY A 170 10.58 -4.41 4.60
CA GLY A 170 10.92 -3.09 5.14
C GLY A 170 9.65 -2.30 5.50
N ASP A 171 9.74 -0.99 5.68
CA ASP A 171 8.55 -0.16 5.95
C ASP A 171 8.32 0.81 4.77
N ILE A 172 7.07 0.93 4.32
CA ILE A 172 6.64 1.88 3.28
C ILE A 172 5.43 2.65 3.79
N THR A 173 5.36 3.96 3.54
CA THR A 173 4.13 4.72 3.75
C THR A 173 3.43 4.94 2.41
N LEU A 174 2.21 4.42 2.29
CA LEU A 174 1.32 4.72 1.17
C LEU A 174 0.39 5.87 1.55
N SER A 175 0.11 6.75 0.59
CA SER A 175 -0.89 7.80 0.74
C SER A 175 -1.84 7.69 -0.44
N LEU A 176 -3.05 7.22 -0.16
CA LEU A 176 -4.07 6.92 -1.15
C LEU A 176 -5.18 7.97 -1.03
N PRO A 177 -5.39 8.86 -2.01
CA PRO A 177 -6.58 9.71 -2.02
C PRO A 177 -7.80 8.81 -2.13
N VAL A 178 -8.71 8.95 -1.17
CA VAL A 178 -9.93 8.17 -1.14
C VAL A 178 -11.09 8.94 -1.74
N ASN A 179 -11.09 10.27 -1.57
CA ASN A 179 -11.96 11.23 -2.22
C ASN A 179 -11.24 12.60 -2.28
N GLU A 180 -11.95 13.67 -2.66
CA GLU A 180 -11.36 15.02 -2.77
C GLU A 180 -10.85 15.61 -1.44
N THR A 181 -11.37 15.15 -0.30
CA THR A 181 -11.10 15.73 1.03
C THR A 181 -10.30 14.82 1.95
N MET A 182 -10.17 13.53 1.60
CA MET A 182 -9.52 12.51 2.41
C MET A 182 -8.38 11.81 1.67
N THR A 183 -7.23 11.78 2.33
CA THR A 183 -6.10 10.93 1.98
C THR A 183 -5.87 9.92 3.08
N LEU A 184 -5.89 8.64 2.71
CA LEU A 184 -5.58 7.53 3.58
C LEU A 184 -4.06 7.33 3.64
N SER A 185 -3.46 7.61 4.80
CA SER A 185 -2.04 7.35 5.04
C SER A 185 -1.86 6.01 5.76
N LEU A 186 -1.23 5.05 5.09
CA LEU A 186 -1.00 3.69 5.59
C LEU A 186 0.49 3.44 5.74
N VAL A 187 0.93 3.10 6.96
CA VAL A 187 2.25 2.52 7.15
C VAL A 187 2.15 1.01 6.93
N LEU A 188 2.80 0.54 5.87
CA LEU A 188 2.97 -0.85 5.55
C LEU A 188 4.24 -1.36 6.23
N HIS A 189 4.07 -2.07 7.34
CA HIS A 189 5.17 -2.77 7.99
C HIS A 189 5.51 -4.06 7.27
N HIS A 190 6.79 -4.44 7.31
CA HIS A 190 7.28 -5.64 6.62
C HIS A 190 6.90 -5.68 5.13
N ALA A 191 6.77 -4.51 4.53
CA ALA A 191 6.41 -4.32 3.14
C ALA A 191 7.33 -5.08 2.20
N ARG A 192 6.73 -5.66 1.17
CA ARG A 192 7.37 -6.35 0.07
C ARG A 192 6.88 -5.81 -1.26
N VAL A 193 7.78 -5.86 -2.23
CA VAL A 193 7.51 -5.52 -3.61
C VAL A 193 7.85 -6.74 -4.46
N GLU A 194 6.87 -7.26 -5.19
CA GLU A 194 7.03 -8.42 -6.07
C GLU A 194 6.34 -8.20 -7.41
N GLY A 195 7.03 -8.46 -8.53
CA GLY A 195 6.44 -8.29 -9.85
C GLY A 195 7.48 -8.26 -10.96
N VAL A 196 7.13 -7.66 -12.11
CA VAL A 196 8.05 -7.51 -13.24
C VAL A 196 8.48 -6.06 -13.37
N SER A 197 9.78 -5.81 -13.44
CA SER A 197 10.34 -4.51 -13.75
C SER A 197 11.37 -4.59 -14.87
N SER A 198 11.47 -3.51 -15.63
CA SER A 198 12.39 -3.33 -16.74
C SER A 198 12.79 -1.86 -16.85
N PRO A 199 13.80 -1.49 -17.66
CA PRO A 199 14.06 -0.08 -17.95
C PRO A 199 12.83 0.67 -18.51
N GLU A 200 11.90 -0.05 -19.14
CA GLU A 200 10.69 0.50 -19.75
C GLU A 200 9.52 0.67 -18.78
N GLY A 201 9.58 0.15 -17.55
CA GLY A 201 8.50 0.29 -16.58
C GLY A 201 8.30 -0.91 -15.66
N TRP A 202 7.22 -0.84 -14.88
CA TRP A 202 6.74 -1.91 -14.01
C TRP A 202 5.45 -2.50 -14.54
N THR A 203 5.31 -3.81 -14.47
CA THR A 203 4.13 -4.55 -14.90
C THR A 203 3.74 -5.54 -13.82
N ASP A 204 2.44 -5.51 -13.45
CA ASP A 204 1.87 -6.37 -12.40
C ASP A 204 2.69 -6.35 -11.09
N MET A 205 3.21 -5.18 -10.72
CA MET A 205 3.97 -5.04 -9.48
C MET A 205 3.01 -5.02 -8.31
N VAL A 206 3.22 -5.90 -7.34
CA VAL A 206 2.46 -5.93 -6.09
C VAL A 206 3.28 -5.25 -5.01
N ILE A 207 2.69 -4.26 -4.35
CA ILE A 207 3.20 -3.68 -3.12
C ILE A 207 2.29 -4.17 -2.01
N ALA A 208 2.83 -4.97 -1.09
CA ALA A 208 2.06 -5.52 0.01
C ALA A 208 2.79 -5.32 1.33
N GLY A 209 2.06 -5.29 2.44
CA GLY A 209 2.58 -5.05 3.78
C GLY A 209 1.58 -5.46 4.84
N ALA A 210 1.95 -5.17 6.08
CA ALA A 210 1.14 -5.45 7.25
C ALA A 210 0.86 -4.13 7.98
N VAL A 211 -0.41 -3.85 8.27
CA VAL A 211 -0.84 -2.62 8.96
C VAL A 211 -1.12 -2.94 10.42
N LEU A 212 -0.64 -2.09 11.34
CA LEU A 212 -0.93 -2.29 12.75
C LEU A 212 -2.41 -2.04 13.01
N PRO A 213 -3.09 -2.87 13.83
CA PRO A 213 -4.47 -2.62 14.21
C PRO A 213 -4.68 -1.27 14.91
N ALA A 214 -3.64 -0.77 15.60
CA ALA A 214 -3.67 0.55 16.21
C ALA A 214 -3.73 1.67 15.16
N ASP A 215 -3.04 1.54 14.03
CA ASP A 215 -3.06 2.54 12.96
C ASP A 215 -4.42 2.55 12.26
N LEU A 216 -5.01 1.37 12.04
CA LEU A 216 -6.39 1.26 11.55
C LEU A 216 -7.36 2.01 12.48
N LYS A 217 -7.26 1.77 13.79
CA LYS A 217 -8.14 2.37 14.80
C LYS A 217 -7.94 3.86 14.98
N ASN A 218 -6.69 4.34 14.97
CA ASN A 218 -6.38 5.72 15.32
C ASN A 218 -6.35 6.65 14.10
N THR A 219 -6.30 6.11 12.89
CA THR A 219 -6.16 6.92 11.67
C THR A 219 -7.25 6.63 10.66
N ILE A 220 -7.55 5.35 10.38
CA ILE A 220 -8.54 5.01 9.34
C ILE A 220 -9.97 5.19 9.84
N ILE A 221 -10.29 4.63 11.00
CA ILE A 221 -11.66 4.66 11.53
C ILE A 221 -12.16 6.11 11.72
N PRO A 222 -11.43 7.03 12.39
CA PRO A 222 -11.94 8.38 12.61
C PRO A 222 -12.18 9.12 11.29
N ASN A 223 -11.25 9.01 10.34
CA ASN A 223 -11.39 9.62 9.03
C ASN A 223 -12.59 9.03 8.27
N TYR A 224 -12.82 7.72 8.34
CA TYR A 224 -13.98 7.09 7.71
C TYR A 224 -15.30 7.54 8.35
N VAL A 225 -15.38 7.64 9.68
CA VAL A 225 -16.54 8.18 10.40
C VAL A 225 -16.88 9.59 9.92
N ASP A 226 -15.88 10.47 9.85
CA ASP A 226 -16.08 11.86 9.44
C ASP A 226 -16.64 11.95 8.01
N ASN A 227 -16.11 11.15 7.08
CA ASN A 227 -16.60 11.12 5.70
C ASN A 227 -18.01 10.53 5.59
N VAL A 228 -18.27 9.40 6.24
CA VAL A 228 -19.60 8.78 6.21
C VAL A 228 -20.67 9.71 6.80
N ASN A 229 -20.35 10.41 7.88
CA ASN A 229 -21.29 11.39 8.45
C ASN A 229 -21.48 12.62 7.55
N ALA A 230 -20.46 13.02 6.79
CA ALA A 230 -20.62 14.05 5.77
C ALA A 230 -21.56 13.59 4.64
N ASP A 231 -21.42 12.33 4.19
CA ASP A 231 -22.30 11.71 3.17
C ASP A 231 -23.74 11.61 3.68
N ILE A 232 -23.93 11.13 4.92
CA ILE A 232 -25.25 11.06 5.57
C ILE A 232 -25.88 12.45 5.67
N ALA A 233 -25.10 13.47 6.03
CA ALA A 233 -25.60 14.84 6.11
C ALA A 233 -25.97 15.42 4.73
N ALA A 234 -25.25 15.03 3.68
CA ALA A 234 -25.49 15.47 2.31
C ALA A 234 -26.71 14.79 1.67
N ASP A 235 -26.88 13.47 1.88
CA ASP A 235 -28.03 12.69 1.43
C ASP A 235 -28.51 11.68 2.49
N PRO A 236 -29.37 12.12 3.43
CA PRO A 236 -29.89 11.23 4.47
C PRO A 236 -30.73 10.07 3.93
N VAL A 237 -31.41 10.25 2.79
CA VAL A 237 -32.30 9.22 2.23
C VAL A 237 -31.49 8.17 1.47
N GLY A 238 -30.49 8.60 0.70
CA GLY A 238 -29.55 7.70 0.02
C GLY A 238 -28.69 6.92 1.00
N SER A 239 -28.34 7.51 2.14
CA SER A 239 -27.46 6.91 3.15
C SER A 239 -28.19 6.03 4.18
N GLN A 240 -29.49 5.77 4.02
CA GLN A 240 -30.25 4.96 4.99
C GLN A 240 -29.66 3.56 5.20
N PHE A 241 -29.12 2.96 4.14
CA PHE A 241 -28.46 1.65 4.24
C PHE A 241 -27.21 1.66 5.12
N ILE A 242 -26.44 2.75 5.09
CA ILE A 242 -25.27 2.94 5.95
C ILE A 242 -25.73 3.00 7.41
N LEU A 243 -26.75 3.81 7.69
CA LEU A 243 -27.34 3.92 9.03
C LEU A 243 -27.85 2.57 9.52
N ASP A 244 -28.64 1.87 8.71
CA ASP A 244 -29.17 0.53 9.04
C ASP A 244 -28.04 -0.50 9.30
N THR A 245 -26.87 -0.30 8.69
CA THR A 245 -25.71 -1.21 8.81
C THR A 245 -24.82 -0.86 10.00
N PHE A 246 -24.73 0.39 10.42
CA PHE A 246 -23.74 0.85 11.41
C PHE A 246 -24.32 1.56 12.65
N ASP A 247 -25.39 2.34 12.54
CA ASP A 247 -25.97 3.26 13.56
C ASP A 247 -26.71 2.52 14.72
N ASP A 248 -27.09 1.26 14.54
CA ASP A 248 -27.71 0.41 15.59
C ASP A 248 -27.16 -1.02 15.57
N ALA A 249 -25.94 -1.19 15.08
CA ALA A 249 -25.37 -2.50 14.77
C ALA A 249 -24.26 -2.93 15.75
N CYS A 250 -24.20 -2.31 16.93
CA CYS A 250 -23.25 -2.68 17.95
C CYS A 250 -23.50 -4.10 18.47
N SER A 251 -22.47 -4.94 18.33
CA SER A 251 -22.49 -6.28 18.87
C SER A 251 -22.42 -6.27 20.39
N THR A 252 -23.38 -6.93 21.04
CA THR A 252 -23.34 -7.17 22.49
C THR A 252 -22.31 -8.24 22.90
N GLU A 253 -21.75 -8.97 21.93
CA GLU A 253 -20.75 -10.01 22.16
C GLU A 253 -19.32 -9.45 22.20
N LEU A 254 -19.11 -8.25 21.64
CA LEU A 254 -17.81 -7.58 21.68
C LEU A 254 -17.57 -6.92 23.04
N ALA A 255 -16.40 -7.17 23.61
CA ALA A 255 -16.03 -6.63 24.91
C ALA A 255 -16.01 -5.10 24.88
N GLY A 256 -16.79 -4.47 25.77
CA GLY A 256 -16.92 -3.01 25.86
C GLY A 256 -18.06 -2.41 25.04
N CYS A 257 -18.74 -3.19 24.19
CA CYS A 257 -19.80 -2.69 23.31
C CYS A 257 -21.21 -2.84 23.90
N ALA A 258 -21.42 -3.81 24.79
CA ALA A 258 -22.71 -4.05 25.41
C ALA A 258 -23.17 -2.85 26.26
N GLY A 259 -24.25 -2.20 25.84
CA GLY A 259 -24.85 -1.06 26.55
C GLY A 259 -24.08 0.25 26.44
N SER A 260 -23.18 0.38 25.46
CA SER A 260 -22.55 1.67 25.17
C SER A 260 -23.63 2.69 24.75
N PRO A 261 -23.66 3.90 25.34
CA PRO A 261 -24.58 4.95 24.91
C PRO A 261 -24.23 5.52 23.54
N GLU A 262 -23.02 5.27 23.04
CA GLU A 262 -22.54 5.66 21.70
C GLU A 262 -22.97 4.67 20.60
N CYS A 263 -23.83 3.71 20.95
CA CYS A 263 -24.44 2.75 20.04
C CYS A 263 -25.93 3.04 19.92
N ALA A 264 -26.28 4.29 19.62
CA ALA A 264 -27.64 4.76 19.63
C ALA A 264 -28.04 5.10 18.20
N ALA A 265 -29.19 4.58 17.74
CA ALA A 265 -29.77 4.88 16.43
C ALA A 265 -30.20 6.35 16.31
N ASP A 266 -29.24 7.27 16.28
CA ASP A 266 -29.43 8.72 16.31
C ASP A 266 -29.14 9.40 14.97
N GLY A 267 -28.75 8.62 13.96
CA GLY A 267 -28.45 9.08 12.61
C GLY A 267 -27.01 9.61 12.46
N VAL A 268 -26.12 9.34 13.41
CA VAL A 268 -24.72 9.76 13.38
C VAL A 268 -23.83 8.59 13.74
N ILE A 269 -23.04 8.12 12.77
CA ILE A 269 -22.09 7.04 13.00
C ILE A 269 -20.99 7.52 13.92
N THR A 270 -20.71 6.79 14.99
CA THR A 270 -19.58 7.04 15.89
C THR A 270 -18.42 6.08 15.63
N GLU A 271 -17.23 6.43 16.12
CA GLU A 271 -16.09 5.49 16.13
C GLU A 271 -16.43 4.21 16.89
N THR A 272 -17.18 4.34 18.00
CA THR A 272 -17.61 3.21 18.82
C THR A 272 -18.56 2.30 18.06
N GLU A 273 -19.53 2.84 17.33
CA GLU A 273 -20.42 2.05 16.47
C GLU A 273 -19.67 1.22 15.44
N LEU A 274 -18.70 1.82 14.75
CA LEU A 274 -17.87 1.06 13.80
C LEU A 274 -17.00 0.02 14.50
N GLN A 275 -16.36 0.34 15.63
CA GLN A 275 -15.51 -0.61 16.35
C GLN A 275 -16.32 -1.78 16.96
N CYS A 276 -17.56 -1.50 17.34
CA CYS A 276 -18.52 -2.46 17.89
C CYS A 276 -19.35 -3.16 16.84
N ASN A 277 -19.24 -2.77 15.57
CA ASN A 277 -19.86 -3.50 14.48
C ASN A 277 -19.13 -4.83 14.25
N SER A 278 -19.86 -5.94 14.27
CA SER A 278 -19.27 -7.29 14.13
C SER A 278 -18.56 -7.51 12.79
N ILE A 279 -19.03 -6.88 11.71
CA ILE A 279 -18.44 -6.97 10.38
C ILE A 279 -17.09 -6.26 10.38
N ILE A 280 -17.06 -5.00 10.82
CA ILE A 280 -15.83 -4.20 10.91
C ILE A 280 -14.82 -4.89 11.85
N ASN A 281 -15.25 -5.37 13.01
CA ASN A 281 -14.37 -6.06 13.95
C ASN A 281 -13.75 -7.34 13.35
N THR A 282 -14.55 -8.12 12.61
CA THR A 282 -14.05 -9.31 11.90
C THR A 282 -12.98 -8.95 10.90
N ILE A 283 -13.13 -7.84 10.19
CA ILE A 283 -12.19 -7.39 9.18
C ILE A 283 -10.92 -6.80 9.80
N LEU A 284 -11.05 -6.03 10.87
CA LEU A 284 -9.92 -5.45 11.63
C LEU A 284 -9.17 -6.48 12.49
N THR A 285 -9.72 -7.69 12.63
CA THR A 285 -9.04 -8.77 13.33
C THR A 285 -7.77 -9.13 12.56
N PRO A 286 -6.60 -9.14 13.21
CA PRO A 286 -5.35 -9.53 12.57
C PRO A 286 -5.45 -10.90 11.88
N ASP A 287 -4.88 -10.99 10.69
CA ASP A 287 -4.77 -12.23 9.91
C ASP A 287 -3.34 -12.75 9.84
N VAL A 288 -2.34 -11.89 10.03
CA VAL A 288 -0.93 -12.29 9.99
C VAL A 288 -0.23 -11.99 11.31
N THR A 289 0.74 -12.84 11.68
CA THR A 289 1.61 -12.64 12.85
C THR A 289 3.07 -12.63 12.40
N ILE A 290 3.73 -11.49 12.55
CA ILE A 290 5.13 -11.31 12.14
C ILE A 290 5.93 -10.89 13.38
N GLY A 291 6.98 -11.65 13.71
CA GLY A 291 7.82 -11.36 14.89
C GLY A 291 7.07 -11.40 16.23
N GLY A 292 5.91 -12.09 16.30
CA GLY A 292 5.05 -12.13 17.49
C GLY A 292 4.10 -10.94 17.62
N VAL A 293 4.10 -10.02 16.66
CA VAL A 293 3.13 -8.90 16.58
C VAL A 293 2.06 -9.26 15.56
N GLN A 294 0.82 -8.92 15.88
CA GLN A 294 -0.35 -9.17 15.04
C GLN A 294 -0.65 -7.98 14.14
N TYR A 295 -0.93 -8.25 12.86
CA TYR A 295 -1.21 -7.23 11.85
C TYR A 295 -2.41 -7.60 10.97
N VAL A 296 -2.94 -6.62 10.26
CA VAL A 296 -3.86 -6.83 9.14
C VAL A 296 -3.09 -6.67 7.84
N SER A 297 -3.09 -7.68 6.99
CA SER A 297 -2.41 -7.64 5.69
C SER A 297 -3.11 -6.69 4.70
N PHE A 298 -2.31 -6.00 3.88
CA PHE A 298 -2.79 -5.16 2.80
C PHE A 298 -1.87 -5.24 1.59
N GLY A 299 -2.44 -5.28 0.40
CA GLY A 299 -1.69 -5.27 -0.85
C GLY A 299 -2.43 -4.55 -1.97
N ILE A 300 -1.67 -3.84 -2.78
CA ILE A 300 -2.11 -3.16 -4.00
C ILE A 300 -1.29 -3.65 -5.19
N ARG A 301 -1.86 -3.52 -6.38
CA ARG A 301 -1.12 -3.68 -7.63
C ARG A 301 -0.79 -2.30 -8.19
N VAL A 302 0.37 -2.16 -8.79
CA VAL A 302 0.81 -0.93 -9.43
C VAL A 302 1.45 -1.21 -10.79
N GLN A 303 1.34 -0.24 -11.69
CA GLN A 303 2.12 -0.16 -12.92
C GLN A 303 2.90 1.15 -12.91
N ALA A 304 4.00 1.18 -13.64
CA ALA A 304 4.83 2.38 -13.69
C ALA A 304 5.46 2.55 -15.06
N VAL A 305 5.66 3.81 -15.44
CA VAL A 305 6.37 4.22 -16.65
C VAL A 305 7.64 4.99 -16.28
N PRO A 306 8.62 5.11 -17.18
CA PRO A 306 9.86 5.83 -16.89
C PRO A 306 9.59 7.29 -16.52
N ALA A 307 10.43 7.86 -15.67
CA ALA A 307 10.33 9.24 -15.22
C ALA A 307 11.72 9.88 -15.11
N ASP A 308 11.77 11.20 -15.23
CA ASP A 308 12.94 12.00 -14.87
C ASP A 308 12.71 12.65 -13.50
N ILE A 309 13.37 12.15 -12.45
CA ILE A 309 13.20 12.68 -11.09
C ILE A 309 14.38 13.59 -10.76
N THR A 310 14.06 14.87 -10.59
CA THR A 310 15.03 15.89 -10.21
C THR A 310 15.03 16.11 -8.70
N ASN A 311 16.19 16.54 -8.16
CA ASN A 311 16.39 16.85 -6.73
C ASN A 311 16.21 15.67 -5.77
N LEU A 312 16.75 14.49 -6.12
CA LEU A 312 16.91 13.39 -5.17
C LEU A 312 18.10 13.59 -4.21
#